data_AF-A0A525WJK9-F1
#
_entry.id   AF-A0A525WJK9-F1
#
_cell.length_a   1.000
_cell.length_b   1.000
_cell.length_c   1.000
_cell.angle_alpha   90.00
_cell.angle_beta   90.00
_cell.angle_gamma   90.00
#
_symmetry.space_group_name_H-M   'P 1'
#
loop_
_entity.id
_entity.type
_entity.pdbx_description
1 polymer ?
#
loop_
_entity_poly.entity_id
_entity_poly.type
_entity_poly.pdbx_seq_one_letter_code
_entity_poly.pdbx_strand_id
1 'polypeptide(L)' 'MDLSLLTLQQLKELVQGLVDDRIRELIGDPDLGLALGDALRARLKESLTGSERLSGDDVADRLGLRW' A
#
# COMPACT_ATOMS: atom_id res chain seq x y z
N MET A 1 -19.47 -19.43 16.68
CA MET A 1 -20.68 -18.69 16.29
C MET A 1 -21.51 -19.63 15.44
N ASP A 2 -22.76 -19.89 15.83
CA ASP A 2 -23.66 -20.69 15.00
C ASP A 2 -24.23 -19.78 13.89
N LEU A 3 -23.71 -19.96 12.68
CA LEU A 3 -24.04 -19.13 11.52
C LEU A 3 -25.51 -19.25 11.12
N SER A 4 -26.16 -20.37 11.47
CA SER A 4 -27.55 -20.63 11.13
C SER A 4 -28.55 -19.76 11.91
N LEU A 5 -28.10 -19.14 13.01
CA LEU A 5 -28.92 -18.30 13.87
C LEU A 5 -28.84 -16.80 13.53
N LEU A 6 -28.09 -16.44 12.48
CA LEU A 6 -27.94 -15.04 12.09
C LEU A 6 -29.26 -14.51 11.52
N THR A 7 -29.63 -13.32 11.97
CA THR A 7 -30.64 -12.52 11.26
C THR A 7 -30.10 -12.10 9.88
N LEU A 8 -30.99 -11.75 8.95
CA LEU A 8 -30.61 -11.28 7.62
C LEU A 8 -29.64 -10.08 7.67
N GLN A 9 -29.82 -9.18 8.64
CA GLN A 9 -28.97 -8.01 8.83
C GLN A 9 -27.55 -8.42 9.26
N GLN A 10 -27.45 -9.31 10.25
CA GLN A 10 -26.14 -9.81 10.72
C GLN A 10 -25.42 -10.63 9.65
N LEU A 11 -26.15 -11.37 8.82
CA LEU A 11 -25.57 -12.09 7.69
C LEU A 11 -25.00 -11.11 6.65
N LYS A 12 -25.70 -10.01 6.34
CA LYS A 12 -25.21 -8.98 5.43
C LYS A 12 -23.94 -8.32 5.95
N GLU A 13 -23.91 -7.97 7.23
CA GLU A 13 -22.73 -7.37 7.88
C GLU A 13 -21.52 -8.32 7.83
N LEU A 14 -21.74 -9.60 8.11
CA LEU A 14 -20.68 -10.61 8.02
C LEU A 14 -20.13 -10.73 6.60
N VAL A 15 -21.00 -10.85 5.60
CA VAL A 15 -20.59 -10.96 4.18
C VAL A 15 -19.83 -9.71 3.76
N GLN A 16 -20.29 -8.52 4.16
CA GLN A 16 -19.63 -7.27 3.82
C GLN A 16 -18.22 -7.19 4.42
N GLY A 17 -18.04 -7.55 5.70
CA GLY A 17 -16.73 -7.60 6.32
C GLY A 17 -15.76 -8.57 5.63
N LEU A 18 -16.23 -9.76 5.27
CA LEU A 18 -15.42 -10.75 4.54
C LEU A 18 -14.97 -10.25 3.17
N VAL A 19 -15.84 -9.54 2.45
CA VAL A 19 -15.50 -8.95 1.15
C VAL A 19 -14.49 -7.82 1.31
N ASP A 20 -14.70 -6.93 2.28
CA ASP A 20 -13.78 -5.82 2.56
C ASP A 20 -12.38 -6.33 2.93
N ASP A 21 -12.29 -7.36 3.77
CA ASP A 21 -11.04 -8.02 4.13
C ASP A 21 -10.36 -8.61 2.89
N ARG A 22 -11.12 -9.32 2.05
CA ARG A 22 -10.55 -9.93 0.84
C ARG A 22 -10.09 -8.90 -0.19
N ILE A 23 -10.80 -7.79 -0.33
CA ILE A 23 -10.40 -6.68 -1.19
C ILE A 23 -9.12 -6.03 -0.65
N ARG A 24 -9.03 -5.82 0.67
CA ARG A 24 -7.82 -5.29 1.31
C ARG A 24 -6.61 -6.20 1.10
N GLU A 25 -6.79 -7.52 1.11
CA GLU A 25 -5.70 -8.46 0.79
C GLU A 25 -5.28 -8.41 -0.68
N LEU A 26 -6.23 -8.19 -1.60
CA LEU A 26 -5.96 -8.22 -3.04
C LEU A 26 -5.45 -6.89 -3.60
N ILE A 27 -5.91 -5.77 -3.05
CA ILE A 27 -5.60 -4.41 -3.52
C ILE A 27 -4.71 -3.65 -2.51
N GLY A 28 -4.53 -4.20 -1.31
CA GLY A 28 -3.58 -3.65 -0.34
C GLY A 28 -2.17 -3.59 -0.90
N ASP A 29 -1.36 -2.70 -0.33
CA ASP A 29 0.03 -2.54 -0.73
C ASP A 29 0.76 -3.90 -0.62
N PRO A 30 1.16 -4.51 -1.74
CA PRO A 30 1.81 -5.83 -1.75
C PRO A 30 3.16 -5.80 -1.02
N ASP A 31 3.73 -4.61 -0.85
CA ASP A 31 5.01 -4.38 -0.18
C ASP A 31 4.84 -4.04 1.30
N LEU A 32 3.61 -3.99 1.82
CA LEU A 32 3.32 -3.60 3.21
C LEU A 32 4.00 -4.55 4.20
N GLY A 33 4.93 -4.01 4.98
CA GLY A 33 5.68 -4.75 5.99
C GLY A 33 6.90 -5.51 5.45
N LEU A 34 7.17 -5.46 4.14
CA LEU A 34 8.40 -6.02 3.58
C LEU A 34 9.59 -5.09 3.86
N ALA A 35 10.73 -5.69 4.16
CA ALA A 35 11.99 -4.97 4.27
C ALA A 35 12.54 -4.67 2.87
N LEU A 36 13.16 -3.50 2.70
CA LEU A 36 13.91 -3.18 1.49
C LEU A 36 15.04 -4.20 1.31
N GLY A 37 15.10 -4.84 0.13
CA GLY A 37 16.16 -5.76 -0.22
C GLY A 37 17.55 -5.10 -0.21
N ASP A 38 18.58 -5.88 0.09
CA ASP A 38 19.94 -5.36 0.32
C ASP A 38 20.52 -4.58 -0.86
N ALA A 39 20.25 -5.03 -2.09
CA ALA A 39 20.68 -4.34 -3.30
C ALA A 39 20.05 -2.94 -3.44
N LEU A 40 18.75 -2.83 -3.16
CA LEU A 40 18.04 -1.55 -3.20
C LEU A 40 18.52 -0.61 -2.07
N ARG A 41 18.72 -1.16 -0.88
CA ARG A 41 19.28 -0.44 0.26
C ARG A 41 20.69 0.10 -0.03
N ALA A 42 21.55 -0.69 -0.67
CA ALA A 42 22.90 -0.26 -1.07
C ALA A 42 22.84 0.89 -2.08
N ARG A 43 22.02 0.76 -3.12
CA ARG A 43 21.82 1.80 -4.14
C ARG A 43 21.27 3.11 -3.55
N LEU A 44 20.34 3.02 -2.60
CA LEU A 44 19.81 4.20 -1.90
C LEU A 44 20.88 4.89 -1.05
N LYS A 45 21.73 4.13 -0.36
CA LYS A 45 22.86 4.72 0.39
C LYS A 45 23.82 5.47 -0.52
N GLU A 46 24.20 4.88 -1.65
CA GLU A 46 25.02 5.55 -2.68
C GLU A 46 24.36 6.84 -3.19
N SER A 47 23.08 6.78 -3.53
CA SER A 47 22.32 7.95 -3.98
C SER A 47 22.27 9.04 -2.92
N LEU A 48 22.13 8.68 -1.64
CA LEU A 48 22.09 9.65 -0.53
C LEU A 48 23.45 10.30 -0.24
N THR A 49 24.56 9.63 -0.56
CA THR A 49 25.90 10.21 -0.47
C THR A 49 26.21 11.17 -1.62
N GLY A 50 25.42 11.15 -2.69
CA GLY A 50 25.52 12.10 -3.79
C GLY A 50 25.15 13.53 -3.36
N SER A 51 25.83 14.52 -3.93
CA SER A 51 25.58 15.94 -3.66
C SER A 51 24.44 16.53 -4.49
N GLU A 52 24.06 15.86 -5.58
CA GLU A 52 22.99 16.31 -6.47
C GLU A 52 21.63 15.94 -5.88
N ARG A 53 20.81 16.96 -5.59
CA ARG A 53 19.44 16.80 -5.09
C ARG A 53 18.50 17.58 -5.99
N LEU A 54 17.34 17.01 -6.26
CA LEU A 54 16.24 17.65 -6.97
C LEU A 54 15.09 17.84 -5.99
N SER A 55 14.41 18.98 -6.07
CA SER A 55 13.18 19.16 -5.30
C SER A 55 12.09 18.23 -5.83
N GLY A 56 11.15 17.84 -4.96
CA GLY A 56 9.95 17.13 -5.39
C GLY A 56 9.17 17.92 -6.45
N ASP A 57 9.13 19.24 -6.31
CA ASP A 57 8.47 20.15 -7.25
C ASP A 57 9.14 20.14 -8.64
N ASP A 58 10.48 20.18 -8.68
CA ASP A 58 11.24 20.12 -9.94
C ASP A 58 10.99 18.80 -10.69
N VAL A 59 10.82 17.70 -9.95
CA VAL A 59 10.50 16.39 -10.51
C VAL A 59 9.04 16.33 -10.99
N ALA A 60 8.12 16.94 -10.24
CA ALA A 60 6.70 17.06 -10.60
C ALA A 60 6.54 17.76 -11.95
N ASP A 61 7.17 18.93 -12.09
CA ASP A 61 7.11 19.77 -13.28
C ASP A 61 7.70 19.06 -14.50
N ARG A 62 8.83 18.34 -14.34
CA ARG A 62 9.45 17.55 -15.42
C ARG A 62 8.56 16.40 -15.90
N LEU A 63 7.79 15.80 -15.00
CA LEU A 63 6.92 14.66 -15.30
C LEU A 63 5.48 15.06 -15.63
N GLY A 64 5.14 16.34 -15.56
CA GLY A 64 3.78 16.84 -15.79
C GLY A 64 2.78 16.38 -14.74
N LEU A 65 3.26 16.05 -13.53
CA LEU A 65 2.42 15.60 -12.42
C LEU A 65 1.84 16.83 -11.68
N ARG A 66 0.58 16.72 -11.24
CA ARG A 66 -0.07 17.73 -10.40
C ARG A 66 -0.62 17.05 -9.16
N TRP A 67 -0.25 17.54 -7.99
CA TRP A 67 -0.74 17.08 -6.68
C TRP A 67 -1.11 18.27 -5.80
#